data_AF-A0A7C7JZP9-F1
#
_entry.id   AF-A0A7C7JZP9-F1
#
_cell.length_a   1.000
_cell.length_b   1.000
_cell.length_c   1.000
_cell.angle_alpha   90.00
_cell.angle_beta   90.00
_cell.angle_gamma   90.00
#
_symmetry.space_group_name_H-M   'P 1'
#
loop_
_entity.id
_entity.type
_entity.pdbx_description
1 polymer ?
#
loop_
_entity_poly.entity_id
_entity_poly.type
_entity_poly.pdbx_seq_one_letter_code
_entity_poly.pdbx_strand_id
1 'polypeptide(L)'
;MTKIAIISGEGQLPLLIGKNLINKKFNILFICLKDFADPLLYKKFNFLEITITSFSKILKALQKEKVDEIIMVGKISRFNILDINFDLNTLGLIKKYFLESKGDDKLLT
;
A
#
# COMPACT_ATOMS: atom_id res chain seq x y z
N MET A 1 1.90 -21.43 -3.05
CA MET A 1 2.40 -20.78 -1.83
C MET A 1 1.84 -19.37 -1.84
N THR A 2 0.97 -19.04 -0.88
CA THR A 2 0.24 -17.75 -0.85
C THR A 2 1.23 -16.60 -0.86
N LYS A 3 1.04 -15.67 -1.81
CA LYS A 3 1.81 -14.44 -1.92
C LYS A 3 1.02 -13.30 -1.30
N ILE A 4 1.61 -12.69 -0.28
CA ILE A 4 0.97 -11.62 0.51
C ILE A 4 1.71 -10.31 0.23
N ALA A 5 0.96 -9.27 -0.15
CA ALA A 5 1.50 -7.92 -0.21
C ALA A 5 1.23 -7.19 1.11
N ILE A 6 2.25 -6.56 1.67
CA ILE A 6 2.13 -5.69 2.85
C ILE A 6 2.27 -4.24 2.38
N ILE A 7 1.14 -3.54 2.29
CA ILE A 7 1.11 -2.10 2.06
C ILE A 7 1.54 -1.42 3.36
N SER A 8 2.78 -0.91 3.35
CA SER A 8 3.50 -0.49 4.54
C SER A 8 3.43 1.03 4.70
N GLY A 9 2.71 1.48 5.72
CA GLY A 9 2.74 2.84 6.23
C GLY A 9 3.83 3.07 7.27
N GLU A 10 3.70 4.14 8.05
CA GLU A 10 4.65 4.55 9.09
C GLU A 10 4.69 3.56 10.27
N GLY A 11 5.88 3.42 10.87
CA GLY A 11 6.12 2.61 12.07
C GLY A 11 6.80 1.27 11.79
N GLN A 12 7.03 0.49 12.86
CA GLN A 12 7.74 -0.80 12.79
C GLN A 12 6.83 -2.00 12.55
N LEU A 13 5.52 -1.85 12.78
CA LEU A 13 4.54 -2.92 12.70
C LEU A 13 4.51 -3.64 11.33
N PRO A 14 4.56 -2.94 10.17
CA PRO A 14 4.56 -3.59 8.86
C PRO A 14 5.75 -4.55 8.70
N LEU A 15 6.94 -4.09 9.09
CA LEU A 15 8.17 -4.87 9.02
C LEU A 15 8.15 -6.07 9.97
N LEU A 16 7.63 -5.91 11.19
CA LEU A 16 7.51 -7.00 12.17
C LEU A 16 6.56 -8.11 11.68
N ILE A 17 5.41 -7.72 11.12
CA ILE A 17 4.45 -8.67 10.54
C ILE A 17 5.10 -9.43 9.38
N GLY A 18 5.72 -8.72 8.44
CA GLY A 18 6.35 -9.34 7.29
C GLY A 18 7.49 -10.28 7.65
N LYS A 19 8.36 -9.90 8.62
CA LYS A 19 9.41 -10.80 9.15
C LYS A 19 8.83 -12.08 9.72
N ASN A 20 7.76 -11.99 10.51
CA ASN A 20 7.10 -13.16 11.09
C ASN A 20 6.51 -14.07 10.00
N LEU A 21 5.84 -13.51 8.99
CA LEU A 21 5.27 -14.28 7.89
C LEU A 21 6.35 -14.94 7.02
N ILE A 22 7.48 -14.26 6.76
CA ILE A 22 8.64 -14.86 6.08
C ILE A 22 9.17 -16.05 6.87
N ASN A 23 9.30 -15.94 8.19
CA ASN A 23 9.72 -17.06 9.05
C ASN A 23 8.75 -18.25 8.99
N LYS A 24 7.46 -17.98 8.74
CA LYS A 24 6.42 -18.99 8.49
C LYS A 24 6.37 -19.49 7.04
N LYS A 25 7.36 -19.13 6.21
CA LYS A 25 7.50 -19.52 4.80
C LYS A 25 6.39 -18.99 3.88
N PHE A 26 5.81 -17.82 4.18
CA PHE A 26 4.98 -17.10 3.21
C PHE A 26 5.84 -16.30 2.23
N ASN A 27 5.33 -16.08 1.02
CA ASN A 27 5.97 -15.21 0.03
C ASN A 27 5.49 -13.78 0.24
N ILE A 28 6.38 -12.89 0.69
CA ILE A 28 6.03 -11.51 1.03
C ILE A 28 6.56 -10.54 -0.01
N LEU A 29 5.69 -9.60 -0.41
CA LEU A 29 6.06 -8.39 -1.13
C LEU A 29 5.73 -7.18 -0.24
N PHE A 30 6.72 -6.36 0.09
CA PHE A 30 6.47 -5.08 0.75
C PHE A 30 6.17 -4.00 -0.29
N ILE A 31 5.04 -3.32 -0.16
CA ILE A 31 4.75 -2.08 -0.89
C ILE A 31 4.97 -0.94 0.09
N CYS A 32 6.18 -0.37 0.07
CA CYS A 32 6.57 0.74 0.94
C CYS A 32 5.99 2.04 0.41
N LEU A 33 5.09 2.64 1.17
CA LEU A 33 4.52 3.93 0.80
C LEU A 33 5.56 5.03 1.01
N LYS A 34 5.91 5.73 -0.07
CA LYS A 34 6.85 6.85 -0.03
C LYS A 34 6.39 7.89 1.01
N ASP A 35 7.34 8.46 1.74
CA ASP A 35 7.13 9.42 2.83
C ASP A 35 6.50 8.84 4.12
N PHE A 36 6.11 7.56 4.12
CA PHE A 36 5.59 6.86 5.30
C PHE A 36 6.52 5.72 5.76
N ALA A 37 7.03 4.92 4.82
CA ALA A 37 7.91 3.80 5.11
C ALA A 37 9.34 4.10 4.65
N ASP A 38 10.32 3.97 5.55
CA ASP A 38 11.74 4.11 5.21
C ASP A 38 12.23 2.90 4.38
N PRO A 39 12.55 3.07 3.08
CA PRO A 39 12.97 1.97 2.21
C PRO A 39 14.28 1.32 2.67
N LEU A 40 15.13 2.00 3.45
CA LEU A 40 16.37 1.44 3.99
C LEU A 40 16.10 0.21 4.87
N LEU A 41 14.99 0.21 5.61
CA LEU A 41 14.58 -0.89 6.47
C LEU A 41 14.18 -2.14 5.69
N TYR A 42 13.82 -1.98 4.41
CA TYR A 42 13.28 -3.04 3.55
C TYR A 42 14.28 -3.59 2.53
N LYS A 43 15.49 -3.02 2.42
CA LYS A 43 16.52 -3.38 1.42
C LYS A 43 16.88 -4.87 1.34
N LYS A 44 16.70 -5.63 2.43
CA LYS A 44 17.00 -7.08 2.49
C LYS A 44 15.81 -7.96 2.10
N PHE A 45 14.67 -7.36 1.78
CA PHE A 45 13.43 -8.05 1.47
C PHE A 45 12.97 -7.71 0.05
N ASN A 46 11.99 -8.45 -0.45
CA ASN A 46 11.32 -8.10 -1.69
C ASN A 46 10.41 -6.89 -1.45
N PHE A 47 10.80 -5.72 -1.95
CA PHE A 47 10.04 -4.49 -1.75
C PHE A 47 9.93 -3.64 -3.02
N LEU A 48 8.86 -2.86 -3.07
CA LEU A 48 8.62 -1.82 -4.05
C LEU A 48 8.29 -0.53 -3.31
N GLU A 49 8.94 0.56 -3.68
CA GLU A 49 8.61 1.89 -3.17
C GLU A 49 7.62 2.57 -4.13
N ILE A 50 6.47 3.00 -3.62
CA ILE A 50 5.41 3.62 -4.41
C ILE A 50 4.81 4.79 -3.62
N THR A 51 4.60 5.94 -4.27
CA THR A 51 3.85 7.05 -3.66
C THR A 51 2.38 6.71 -3.52
N ILE A 52 1.77 7.01 -2.37
CA ILE A 52 0.34 6.71 -2.09
C ILE A 52 -0.62 7.33 -3.12
N THR A 53 -0.24 8.48 -3.69
CA THR A 53 -0.97 9.18 -4.74
C THR A 53 -0.96 8.45 -6.09
N SER A 54 -0.14 7.41 -6.26
CA SER A 54 -0.05 6.60 -7.48
C SER A 54 -0.84 5.30 -7.35
N PHE A 55 -2.14 5.39 -7.05
CA PHE A 55 -2.99 4.21 -6.81
C PHE A 55 -2.95 3.18 -7.96
N SER A 56 -2.96 3.65 -9.21
CA SER A 56 -2.82 2.79 -10.40
C SER A 56 -1.54 1.95 -10.38
N LYS A 57 -0.44 2.48 -9.87
CA LYS A 57 0.84 1.76 -9.79
C LYS A 57 0.78 0.66 -8.74
N ILE A 58 0.12 0.91 -7.60
CA ILE A 58 -0.11 -0.10 -6.56
C ILE A 58 -0.92 -1.26 -7.14
N LEU A 59 -2.04 -0.97 -7.81
CA LEU A 59 -2.87 -2.00 -8.45
C LEU A 59 -2.10 -2.80 -9.51
N LYS A 60 -1.37 -2.12 -10.40
CA LYS A 60 -0.54 -2.76 -11.43
C LYS A 60 0.54 -3.65 -10.80
N ALA A 61 1.16 -3.22 -9.70
CA ALA A 61 2.17 -4.02 -8.99
C ALA A 61 1.55 -5.29 -8.40
N LEU A 62 0.40 -5.17 -7.72
CA LEU A 62 -0.31 -6.31 -7.13
C LEU A 62 -0.70 -7.36 -8.20
N GLN A 63 -1.22 -6.90 -9.34
CA GLN A 63 -1.59 -7.77 -10.47
C GLN A 63 -0.38 -8.43 -11.13
N LYS A 64 0.67 -7.64 -11.43
CA LYS A 64 1.90 -8.14 -12.06
C LYS A 64 2.57 -9.20 -11.19
N GLU A 65 2.60 -8.96 -9.88
CA GLU A 65 3.23 -9.84 -8.91
C GLU A 65 2.36 -11.04 -8.54
N LYS A 66 1.11 -11.12 -9.03
CA LYS A 66 0.13 -12.19 -8.74
C LYS A 66 -0.03 -12.39 -7.23
N VAL A 67 -0.33 -11.30 -6.54
CA VAL A 67 -0.58 -11.29 -5.10
C VAL A 67 -1.95 -11.90 -4.80
N ASP A 68 -2.01 -12.81 -3.83
CA ASP A 68 -3.22 -13.50 -3.41
C ASP A 68 -3.94 -12.75 -2.27
N GLU A 69 -3.17 -12.16 -1.34
CA GLU A 69 -3.70 -11.48 -0.15
C GLU A 69 -2.99 -10.15 0.10
N ILE A 70 -3.69 -9.20 0.71
CA ILE A 70 -3.16 -7.86 1.00
C ILE A 70 -3.33 -7.56 2.48
N ILE A 71 -2.27 -7.07 3.11
CA ILE A 71 -2.28 -6.52 4.46
C ILE A 71 -1.96 -5.02 4.35
N MET A 72 -2.88 -4.19 4.79
CA MET A 72 -2.66 -2.74 4.94
C MET A 72 -2.33 -2.45 6.40
N VAL A 73 -1.13 -1.95 6.67
CA VAL A 73 -0.68 -1.74 8.06
C VAL A 73 0.35 -0.63 8.15
N GLY A 74 0.36 0.04 9.30
CA GLY A 74 1.17 1.23 9.54
C GLY A 74 0.33 2.50 9.44
N LYS A 75 0.78 3.55 10.11
CA LYS A 75 0.07 4.83 10.13
C LYS A 75 0.18 5.50 8.77
N ILE A 76 -0.92 6.07 8.30
CA ILE A 76 -0.98 6.89 7.10
C ILE A 76 -1.75 8.15 7.48
N SER A 77 -1.13 9.30 7.26
CA SER A 77 -1.80 10.59 7.40
C SER A 77 -2.59 10.89 6.13
N ARG A 78 -3.74 11.56 6.27
CA ARG A 78 -4.57 11.98 5.14
C ARG A 78 -3.75 12.85 4.17
N PHE A 79 -3.67 12.42 2.93
CA PHE A 79 -3.11 13.20 1.83
C PHE A 79 -4.20 14.04 1.17
N ASN A 80 -3.82 15.12 0.49
CA ASN A 80 -4.77 15.92 -0.26
C ASN A 80 -5.24 15.12 -1.48
N ILE A 81 -6.56 15.10 -1.71
CA ILE A 81 -7.17 14.46 -2.87
C ILE A 81 -6.70 15.06 -4.19
N LEU A 82 -6.35 16.35 -4.17
CA LEU A 82 -5.82 17.05 -5.33
C LEU A 82 -4.41 16.58 -5.72
N ASP A 83 -3.67 15.96 -4.81
CA ASP A 83 -2.29 15.49 -5.05
C ASP A 83 -2.25 14.08 -5.66
N ILE A 84 -3.41 13.44 -5.83
CA ILE A 84 -3.47 12.09 -6.36
C ILE A 84 -3.19 12.12 -7.88
N ASN A 85 -2.16 11.38 -8.31
CA ASN A 85 -1.80 11.26 -9.71
C ASN A 85 -2.73 10.23 -10.37
N PHE A 86 -3.81 10.73 -10.96
CA PHE A 86 -4.87 9.91 -11.53
C PHE A 86 -4.60 9.52 -12.98
N ASP A 87 -4.70 8.22 -13.26
CA ASP A 87 -4.85 7.71 -14.63
C ASP A 87 -6.36 7.62 -14.95
N LEU A 88 -6.73 7.60 -16.24
CA LEU A 88 -8.12 7.43 -16.69
C LEU A 88 -8.85 6.24 -16.02
N ASN A 89 -8.09 5.18 -15.70
CA ASN A 89 -8.59 3.96 -15.07
C ASN A 89 -9.06 4.16 -13.62
N THR A 90 -8.64 5.22 -12.92
CA THR A 90 -8.97 5.46 -11.52
C THR A 90 -9.99 6.59 -11.31
N LEU A 91 -10.34 7.35 -12.36
CA LEU A 91 -11.34 8.43 -12.33
C LEU A 91 -12.71 8.00 -11.77
N GLY A 92 -13.16 6.79 -12.12
CA GLY A 92 -14.44 6.26 -11.64
C GLY A 92 -14.51 6.07 -10.12
N LEU A 93 -13.38 5.75 -9.48
CA LEU A 93 -13.29 5.58 -8.04
C LEU A 93 -13.34 6.94 -7.32
N ILE A 94 -12.76 7.99 -7.91
CA ILE A 94 -12.76 9.35 -7.36
C ILE A 94 -14.17 9.87 -7.16
N LYS A 95 -14.99 9.78 -8.21
CA LYS A 95 -16.36 10.29 -8.20
C LYS A 95 -17.21 9.66 -7.10
N LYS A 96 -16.93 8.39 -6.79
CA LYS A 96 -17.68 7.62 -5.79
C LYS A 96 -17.17 7.82 -4.36
N TYR A 97 -15.85 7.95 -4.17
CA TYR A 97 -15.24 7.86 -2.84
C TYR A 97 -14.55 9.14 -2.36
N PHE A 98 -14.01 9.96 -3.25
CA PHE A 98 -13.12 11.08 -2.89
C PHE A 98 -13.75 12.48 -3.07
N LEU A 99 -14.87 12.60 -3.79
CA LEU A 99 -15.51 13.89 -4.06
C LEU A 99 -16.43 14.39 -2.93
N GLU A 100 -16.80 13.54 -1.99
CA GLU A 100 -17.61 13.92 -0.81
C GLU A 100 -16.69 14.16 0.40
N SER A 101 -16.94 15.22 1.17
CA SER A 101 -16.23 15.49 2.42
C SER A 101 -16.56 14.40 3.46
N LYS A 102 -15.78 13.33 3.43
CA LYS A 102 -15.88 12.20 4.35
C LYS A 102 -14.81 12.31 5.44
N GLY A 103 -15.18 11.87 6.65
CA GLY A 103 -14.21 11.60 7.72
C GLY A 103 -13.31 10.43 7.33
N ASP A 104 -12.20 10.26 8.05
CA ASP A 104 -11.14 9.32 7.65
C ASP A 104 -11.62 7.86 7.61
N ASP A 105 -12.51 7.45 8.53
CA ASP A 105 -13.11 6.11 8.52
C ASP A 105 -13.90 5.83 7.23
N LYS A 106 -14.73 6.79 6.81
CA LYS A 106 -15.53 6.69 5.58
C LYS A 106 -14.70 6.76 4.31
N LEU A 107 -13.47 7.30 4.40
CA LEU A 107 -12.55 7.32 3.27
C LEU A 107 -11.84 5.96 3.11
N LEU A 108 -11.65 5.23 4.22
CA LEU A 108 -11.00 3.92 4.24
C LEU A 108 -11.93 2.76 3.82
N THR A 109 -13.22 2.84 4.11
CA THR A 109 -14.24 1.79 3.84
C THR A 109 -15.03 2.00 2.55
#